data_AF-A0A1X0YHB8-F1
#
_entry.id   AF-A0A1X0YHB8-F1
#
_cell.length_a   1.000
_cell.length_b   1.000
_cell.length_c   1.000
_cell.angle_alpha   90.00
_cell.angle_beta   90.00
_cell.angle_gamma   90.00
#
_symmetry.space_group_name_H-M   'P 1'
#
loop_
_entity.id
_entity.type
_entity.pdbx_description
1 polymer ?
#
loop_
_entity_poly.entity_id
_entity_poly.type
_entity_poly.pdbx_seq_one_letter_code
_entity_poly.pdbx_strand_id
1 'polypeptide(L)'
;MPEAPRADAEPEDVDETGGADNQDAEGAAESVDAAGTEDATNDDATNDDDIPFGRSEKKKASLRNRPWGRYLRRSLLPLLLAASLAVNGFLGWQQWQQHRVKEAGHQAQQAAIAYAQVLTSIDSNRVDENFRQVLDGATGEFKDMYTQSSVQLRQLLIDNKATAHGVVVDSAIQSESTNKVVVLVFIDQTVTNSQAPDPRIDRSRIKMTMELVDGRWRASKVQLL
;
A
#
# COMPACT_ATOMS: atom_id res chain seq x y z
N MET A 1 -42.64 -47.18 6.12
CA MET A 1 -41.72 -47.68 5.07
C MET A 1 -42.52 -48.61 4.18
N PRO A 2 -42.37 -48.60 2.84
CA PRO A 2 -41.13 -48.46 2.03
C PRO A 2 -41.25 -47.28 1.03
N GLU A 3 -40.36 -46.91 0.11
CA GLU A 3 -38.97 -47.17 -0.30
C GLU A 3 -38.59 -45.93 -1.14
N ALA A 4 -37.32 -45.53 -1.13
CA ALA A 4 -36.80 -44.50 -2.04
C ALA A 4 -36.32 -45.14 -3.35
N PRO A 5 -36.31 -44.40 -4.48
CA PRO A 5 -35.38 -44.68 -5.57
C PRO A 5 -34.13 -43.80 -5.42
N ARG A 6 -32.98 -44.46 -5.31
CA ARG A 6 -31.66 -43.90 -5.59
C ARG A 6 -31.53 -43.66 -7.09
N ALA A 7 -30.89 -42.57 -7.47
CA ALA A 7 -30.32 -42.37 -8.80
C ALA A 7 -28.86 -41.97 -8.62
N ASP A 8 -28.03 -42.78 -9.26
CA ASP A 8 -26.59 -42.80 -9.22
C ASP A 8 -25.99 -41.69 -10.10
N ALA A 9 -24.86 -41.13 -9.66
CA ALA A 9 -23.87 -40.50 -10.52
C ALA A 9 -22.53 -40.53 -9.79
N GLU A 10 -21.74 -41.56 -10.10
CA GLU A 10 -20.29 -41.63 -9.88
C GLU A 10 -19.57 -40.47 -10.60
N PRO A 11 -18.34 -40.18 -10.17
CA PRO A 11 -17.27 -40.49 -11.13
C PRO A 11 -16.20 -41.41 -10.55
N GLU A 12 -15.86 -42.41 -11.35
CA GLU A 12 -14.66 -43.25 -11.25
C GLU A 12 -13.37 -42.45 -11.37
N ASP A 13 -12.37 -43.04 -10.72
CA ASP A 13 -10.96 -42.69 -10.59
C ASP A 13 -10.22 -42.50 -11.91
N VAL A 14 -9.22 -41.60 -11.88
CA VAL A 14 -7.90 -41.95 -12.43
C VAL A 14 -6.85 -41.51 -11.43
N ASP A 15 -6.26 -42.53 -10.81
CA ASP A 15 -5.12 -42.51 -9.93
C ASP A 15 -3.80 -42.39 -10.75
N GLU A 16 -2.73 -42.24 -9.99
CA GLU A 16 -1.36 -42.62 -10.27
C GLU A 16 -0.33 -41.56 -10.68
N THR A 17 0.41 -41.19 -9.62
CA THR A 17 1.86 -41.40 -9.46
C THR A 17 2.82 -40.33 -9.94
N GLY A 18 3.77 -40.03 -9.06
CA GLY A 18 4.97 -39.28 -9.39
C GLY A 18 5.66 -38.67 -8.19
N GLY A 19 6.08 -39.50 -7.23
CA GLY A 19 7.05 -39.07 -6.23
C GLY A 19 8.39 -38.79 -6.89
N ALA A 20 9.07 -37.73 -6.45
CA ALA A 20 10.53 -37.61 -6.50
C ALA A 20 10.96 -36.47 -5.58
N ASP A 21 11.48 -36.88 -4.43
CA ASP A 21 12.56 -36.26 -3.69
C ASP A 21 13.58 -35.57 -4.63
N ASN A 22 14.00 -34.35 -4.32
CA ASN A 22 15.37 -33.93 -4.64
C ASN A 22 15.81 -32.79 -3.73
N GLN A 23 16.39 -33.18 -2.60
CA GLN A 23 17.47 -32.46 -1.97
C GLN A 23 18.70 -32.43 -2.90
N ASP A 24 19.51 -31.39 -2.68
CA ASP A 24 20.92 -31.27 -3.03
C ASP A 24 21.32 -31.10 -4.51
N ALA A 25 21.86 -29.92 -4.80
CA ALA A 25 23.01 -29.77 -5.67
C ALA A 25 23.83 -28.54 -5.25
N GLU A 26 24.79 -28.80 -4.36
CA GLU A 26 26.00 -28.01 -4.20
C GLU A 26 26.65 -27.74 -5.57
N GLY A 27 27.04 -26.48 -5.78
CA GLY A 27 27.91 -26.06 -6.86
C GLY A 27 28.99 -25.16 -6.28
N ALA A 28 30.00 -25.78 -5.69
CA ALA A 28 31.23 -25.15 -5.24
C ALA A 28 31.93 -24.44 -6.39
N ALA A 29 32.39 -23.21 -6.12
CA ALA A 29 33.51 -22.61 -6.83
C ALA A 29 34.31 -21.78 -5.81
N GLU A 30 35.08 -22.49 -5.00
CA GLU A 30 36.33 -21.95 -4.46
C GLU A 30 37.25 -21.60 -5.64
N SER A 31 37.78 -20.39 -5.64
CA SER A 31 39.15 -20.14 -6.12
C SER A 31 39.74 -19.02 -5.28
N VAL A 32 40.49 -19.46 -4.28
CA VAL A 32 41.50 -18.67 -3.58
C VAL A 32 42.72 -18.72 -4.49
N ASP A 33 43.22 -17.58 -4.94
CA ASP A 33 44.60 -17.48 -5.39
C ASP A 33 45.25 -16.29 -4.71
N ALA A 34 46.03 -16.65 -3.69
CA ALA A 34 47.06 -15.84 -3.08
C ALA A 34 48.39 -16.26 -3.71
N ALA A 35 49.10 -15.33 -4.35
CA ALA A 35 50.56 -15.23 -4.47
C ALA A 35 50.88 -14.16 -5.53
N GLY A 36 51.93 -13.36 -5.43
CA GLY A 36 53.08 -13.47 -4.56
C GLY A 36 53.67 -12.10 -4.28
N THR A 37 54.11 -11.97 -3.04
CA THR A 37 55.34 -11.29 -2.65
C THR A 37 56.46 -11.64 -3.63
N GLU A 38 57.27 -10.66 -4.04
CA GLU A 38 58.72 -10.83 -4.13
C GLU A 38 59.42 -9.47 -4.16
N ASP A 39 59.94 -9.19 -2.97
CA ASP A 39 61.15 -8.45 -2.65
C ASP A 39 62.28 -8.68 -3.68
N ALA A 40 63.02 -7.62 -4.03
CA ALA A 40 64.45 -7.66 -4.29
C ALA A 40 64.95 -6.29 -4.78
N THR A 41 65.57 -5.59 -3.84
CA THR A 41 66.94 -5.08 -3.93
C THR A 41 67.68 -5.12 -5.27
N ASN A 42 68.40 -4.02 -5.48
CA ASN A 42 69.79 -3.91 -5.89
C ASN A 42 70.15 -3.31 -7.26
N ASP A 43 71.05 -2.34 -7.10
CA ASP A 43 72.25 -2.10 -7.87
C ASP A 43 72.14 -1.49 -9.28
N ASP A 44 72.49 -0.20 -9.27
CA ASP A 44 73.67 0.33 -9.93
C ASP A 44 73.90 -0.04 -11.40
N ALA A 45 73.76 0.98 -12.25
CA ALA A 45 74.39 1.03 -13.54
C ALA A 45 74.93 2.45 -13.77
N THR A 46 76.20 2.60 -13.46
CA THR A 46 77.14 3.58 -14.01
C THR A 46 77.03 3.67 -15.54
N ASN A 47 77.09 4.88 -16.11
CA ASN A 47 78.22 5.35 -16.94
C ASN A 47 77.87 6.69 -17.63
N ASP A 48 78.64 7.75 -17.40
CA ASP A 48 79.65 8.25 -18.36
C ASP A 48 80.16 9.63 -17.92
N ASP A 49 81.49 9.72 -17.90
CA ASP A 49 82.27 10.92 -17.65
C ASP A 49 82.15 11.92 -18.82
N ASP A 50 82.08 13.22 -18.50
CA ASP A 50 82.96 14.27 -19.08
C ASP A 50 82.55 15.68 -18.59
N ILE A 51 83.49 16.31 -17.88
CA ILE A 51 83.51 17.70 -17.36
C ILE A 51 83.80 18.63 -18.57
N PRO A 52 83.41 19.95 -18.68
CA PRO A 52 83.63 20.93 -17.60
C PRO A 52 82.87 22.29 -17.56
N PHE A 53 83.04 22.96 -16.40
CA PHE A 53 82.95 24.40 -16.10
C PHE A 53 81.60 25.07 -15.77
N GLY A 54 81.56 25.69 -14.58
CA GLY A 54 80.85 26.97 -14.41
C GLY A 54 79.85 27.11 -13.26
N ARG A 55 80.31 27.01 -12.01
CA ARG A 55 79.93 27.86 -10.85
C ARG A 55 78.43 28.20 -10.62
N SER A 56 77.89 27.54 -9.59
CA SER A 56 77.12 28.11 -8.45
C SER A 56 75.65 28.54 -8.61
N GLU A 57 74.83 27.92 -7.75
CA GLU A 57 73.49 28.26 -7.25
C GLU A 57 72.26 28.12 -8.16
N LYS A 58 71.74 26.89 -8.27
CA LYS A 58 70.30 26.67 -8.53
C LYS A 58 69.52 26.92 -7.23
N LYS A 59 68.85 28.06 -7.14
CA LYS A 59 67.75 28.29 -6.18
C LYS A 59 66.78 27.11 -6.27
N LYS A 60 66.74 26.28 -5.23
CA LYS A 60 65.66 25.29 -5.05
C LYS A 60 64.36 26.10 -4.97
N ALA A 61 63.57 26.06 -6.05
CA ALA A 61 62.19 26.51 -6.00
C ALA A 61 61.48 25.60 -4.98
N SER A 62 61.36 26.09 -3.74
CA SER A 62 60.56 25.42 -2.73
C SER A 62 59.15 25.32 -3.30
N LEU A 63 58.68 24.10 -3.57
CA LEU A 63 57.26 23.83 -3.75
C LEU A 63 56.59 24.22 -2.45
N ARG A 64 56.07 25.45 -2.44
CA ARG A 64 55.42 26.09 -1.31
C ARG A 64 54.23 25.22 -0.95
N ASN A 65 54.36 24.40 0.09
CA ASN A 65 53.28 23.62 0.69
C ASN A 65 52.13 24.58 1.03
N ARG A 66 51.16 24.64 0.12
CA ARG A 66 49.98 25.49 0.23
C ARG A 66 49.07 24.85 1.29
N PRO A 67 48.74 25.54 2.40
CA PRO A 67 48.09 24.92 3.56
C PRO A 67 46.58 24.75 3.31
N TRP A 68 46.21 23.92 2.34
CA TRP A 68 44.81 23.66 1.99
C TRP A 68 44.07 22.80 3.04
N GLY A 69 44.82 22.07 3.88
CA GLY A 69 44.26 21.27 4.98
C GLY A 69 43.51 22.09 6.04
N ARG A 70 43.78 23.39 6.20
CA ARG A 70 43.02 24.25 7.13
C ARG A 70 41.67 24.70 6.58
N TYR A 71 41.53 24.77 5.25
CA TYR A 71 40.27 25.14 4.60
C TYR A 71 39.32 23.95 4.50
N LEU A 72 39.84 22.75 4.23
CA LEU A 72 39.05 21.51 4.32
C LEU A 72 38.45 21.31 5.72
N ARG A 73 39.25 21.55 6.77
CA ARG A 73 38.79 21.41 8.16
C ARG A 73 37.80 22.50 8.60
N ARG A 74 37.86 23.70 8.00
CA ARG A 74 36.90 24.79 8.23
C ARG A 74 35.59 24.64 7.44
N SER A 75 35.60 23.91 6.33
CA SER A 75 34.40 23.66 5.53
C SER A 75 33.54 22.51 6.06
N LEU A 76 34.07 21.68 6.98
CA LEU A 76 33.35 20.52 7.50
C LEU A 76 32.11 20.91 8.32
N LEU A 77 32.22 21.96 9.15
CA LEU A 77 31.13 22.43 10.00
C LEU A 77 29.94 23.01 9.20
N PRO A 78 30.12 23.93 8.23
CA PRO A 78 29.00 24.41 7.42
C PRO A 78 28.44 23.32 6.51
N LEU A 79 29.27 22.38 6.03
CA LEU A 79 28.79 21.23 5.26
C LEU A 79 27.91 20.32 6.13
N LEU A 80 28.34 20.01 7.36
CA LEU A 80 27.54 19.24 8.31
C LEU A 80 26.23 19.95 8.65
N LEU A 81 26.26 21.27 8.84
CA LEU A 81 25.06 22.06 9.11
C LEU A 81 24.08 22.01 7.92
N ALA A 82 24.59 22.20 6.70
CA ALA A 82 23.79 22.13 5.48
C ALA A 82 23.20 20.73 5.28
N ALA A 83 23.99 19.68 5.50
CA ALA A 83 23.52 18.30 5.45
C ALA A 83 22.44 18.03 6.51
N SER A 84 22.63 18.52 7.74
CA SER A 84 21.62 18.40 8.80
C SER A 84 20.31 19.10 8.43
N LEU A 85 20.36 20.34 7.94
CA LEU A 85 19.16 21.06 7.51
C LEU A 85 18.44 20.36 6.36
N ALA A 86 19.18 19.81 5.39
CA ALA A 86 18.60 19.04 4.29
C ALA A 86 17.88 17.79 4.79
N VAL A 87 18.48 17.04 5.71
CA VAL A 87 17.86 15.85 6.31
C VAL A 87 16.60 16.23 7.10
N ASN A 88 16.66 17.27 7.94
CA ASN A 88 15.49 17.73 8.70
C ASN A 88 14.36 18.21 7.79
N GLY A 89 14.67 18.94 6.73
CA GLY A 89 13.70 19.40 5.75
C GLY A 89 13.04 18.22 5.01
N PHE A 90 13.84 17.23 4.59
CA PHE A 90 13.33 16.03 3.94
C PHE A 90 12.42 15.20 4.87
N LEU A 91 12.85 14.94 6.11
CA LEU A 91 12.06 14.21 7.10
C LEU A 91 10.77 14.96 7.44
N GLY A 92 10.83 16.29 7.61
CA GLY A 92 9.65 17.12 7.86
C GLY A 92 8.64 17.06 6.72
N TRP A 93 9.11 17.13 5.47
CA TRP A 93 8.25 16.97 4.29
C TRP A 93 7.63 15.56 4.20
N GLN A 94 8.43 14.52 4.42
CA GLN A 94 7.95 13.14 4.41
C GLN A 94 6.88 12.91 5.50
N GLN A 95 7.12 13.42 6.70
CA GLN A 95 6.16 13.31 7.81
C GLN A 95 4.87 14.09 7.53
N TRP A 96 4.96 15.29 6.96
CA TRP A 96 3.79 16.05 6.54
C TRP A 96 2.96 15.30 5.51
N GLN A 97 3.60 14.70 4.51
CA GLN A 97 2.91 13.91 3.49
C GLN A 97 2.21 12.69 4.10
N GLN A 98 2.88 11.98 5.01
CA GLN A 98 2.28 10.85 5.74
C GLN A 98 1.11 11.28 6.61
N HIS A 99 1.20 12.44 7.26
CA HIS A 99 0.13 12.95 8.11
C HIS A 99 -1.14 13.21 7.30
N ARG A 100 -1.02 13.85 6.13
CA ARG A 100 -2.15 14.12 5.24
C ARG A 100 -2.84 12.86 4.75
N VAL A 101 -2.08 11.79 4.47
CA VAL A 101 -2.65 10.50 4.05
C VAL A 101 -3.43 9.86 5.21
N LYS A 102 -2.87 9.86 6.43
CA LYS A 102 -3.56 9.32 7.61
C LYS A 102 -4.82 10.09 7.97
N GLU A 103 -4.77 11.42 7.91
CA GLU A 103 -5.95 12.27 8.13
C GLU A 103 -7.05 11.97 7.10
N ALA A 104 -6.69 11.87 5.82
CA ALA A 104 -7.61 11.47 4.75
C ALA A 104 -8.20 10.07 5.01
N GLY A 105 -7.36 9.12 5.42
CA GLY A 105 -7.76 7.77 5.82
C GLY A 105 -8.83 7.77 6.91
N HIS A 106 -8.59 8.47 8.02
CA HIS A 106 -9.53 8.57 9.13
C HIS A 106 -10.85 9.26 8.73
N GLN A 107 -10.78 10.35 7.97
CA GLN A 107 -11.98 11.04 7.48
C GLN A 107 -12.81 10.14 6.56
N ALA A 108 -12.15 9.45 5.64
CA ALA A 108 -12.81 8.52 4.73
C ALA A 108 -13.41 7.32 5.46
N GLN A 109 -12.72 6.77 6.47
CA GLN A 109 -13.24 5.69 7.32
C GLN A 109 -14.52 6.11 8.05
N GLN A 110 -14.52 7.28 8.69
CA GLN A 110 -15.72 7.80 9.36
C GLN A 110 -16.88 8.03 8.39
N ALA A 111 -16.58 8.59 7.21
CA ALA A 111 -17.58 8.76 6.16
C ALA A 111 -18.11 7.40 5.65
N ALA A 112 -17.25 6.40 5.49
CA ALA A 112 -17.63 5.05 5.08
C ALA A 112 -18.53 4.38 6.12
N ILE A 113 -18.24 4.51 7.41
CA ILE A 113 -19.07 3.98 8.51
C ILE A 113 -20.47 4.61 8.45
N ALA A 114 -20.54 5.94 8.39
CA ALA A 114 -21.82 6.66 8.33
C ALA A 114 -22.62 6.29 7.07
N TYR A 115 -21.94 6.22 5.92
CA TYR A 115 -22.57 5.87 4.66
C TYR A 115 -23.01 4.40 4.61
N ALA A 116 -22.24 3.47 5.17
CA ALA A 116 -22.59 2.07 5.26
C ALA A 116 -23.90 1.88 6.05
N GLN A 117 -24.09 2.62 7.13
CA GLN A 117 -25.35 2.61 7.89
C GLN A 117 -26.53 3.11 7.07
N VAL A 118 -26.36 4.20 6.29
CA VAL A 118 -27.39 4.71 5.37
C VAL A 118 -27.71 3.69 4.28
N LEU A 119 -26.68 3.06 3.69
CA LEU A 119 -26.83 2.08 2.62
C LEU A 119 -27.55 0.79 3.08
N THR A 120 -27.37 0.40 4.33
CA THR A 120 -27.90 -0.85 4.91
C THR A 120 -29.17 -0.65 5.74
N SER A 121 -29.66 0.59 5.83
CA SER A 121 -30.92 0.92 6.50
C SER A 121 -31.97 1.32 5.47
N ILE A 122 -33.14 0.69 5.51
CA ILE A 122 -34.25 1.03 4.63
C ILE A 122 -35.57 0.89 5.35
N ASP A 123 -36.50 1.79 5.01
CA ASP A 123 -37.88 1.76 5.46
C ASP A 123 -38.80 1.79 4.22
N SER A 124 -39.63 0.75 4.08
CA SER A 124 -40.64 0.63 3.02
C SER A 124 -41.63 1.81 2.95
N ASN A 125 -41.80 2.58 4.02
CA ASN A 125 -42.66 3.76 4.04
C ASN A 125 -41.95 5.04 3.54
N ARG A 126 -40.61 5.04 3.49
CA ARG A 126 -39.78 6.21 3.11
C ARG A 126 -38.75 5.86 2.03
N VAL A 127 -39.09 4.91 1.16
CA VAL A 127 -38.17 4.32 0.19
C VAL A 127 -37.50 5.39 -0.69
N ASP A 128 -38.26 6.33 -1.24
CA ASP A 128 -37.71 7.38 -2.10
C ASP A 128 -36.67 8.25 -1.41
N GLU A 129 -36.88 8.55 -0.13
CA GLU A 129 -35.92 9.31 0.65
C GLU A 129 -34.65 8.50 0.92
N ASN A 130 -34.78 7.23 1.30
CA ASN A 130 -33.65 6.33 1.53
C ASN A 130 -32.79 6.21 0.26
N PHE A 131 -33.41 5.97 -0.90
CA PHE A 131 -32.70 5.91 -2.19
C PHE A 131 -31.98 7.23 -2.53
N ARG A 132 -32.61 8.38 -2.27
CA ARG A 132 -31.99 9.68 -2.50
C ARG A 132 -30.78 9.91 -1.59
N GLN A 133 -30.86 9.49 -0.32
CA GLN A 133 -29.74 9.60 0.63
C GLN A 133 -28.56 8.71 0.21
N VAL A 134 -28.84 7.47 -0.24
CA VAL A 134 -27.80 6.59 -0.78
C VAL A 134 -27.14 7.20 -2.02
N LEU A 135 -27.92 7.73 -2.96
CA LEU A 135 -27.38 8.37 -4.17
C LEU A 135 -26.59 9.66 -3.89
N ASP A 136 -26.89 10.40 -2.80
CA ASP A 136 -26.08 11.56 -2.40
C ASP A 136 -24.72 11.14 -1.83
N GLY A 137 -24.63 10.00 -1.16
CA GLY A 137 -23.34 9.47 -0.68
C GLY A 137 -22.55 8.68 -1.74
N ALA A 138 -23.12 8.45 -2.93
CA ALA A 138 -22.50 7.69 -4.01
C ALA A 138 -21.82 8.59 -5.07
N THR A 139 -20.84 8.01 -5.76
CA THR A 139 -20.22 8.55 -6.98
C THR A 139 -19.78 7.42 -7.92
N GLY A 140 -19.30 7.74 -9.12
CA GLY A 140 -18.71 6.80 -10.07
C GLY A 140 -19.58 5.56 -10.39
N GLU A 141 -18.90 4.42 -10.56
CA GLU A 141 -19.50 3.12 -10.94
C GLU A 141 -20.64 2.71 -10.00
N PHE A 142 -20.45 2.88 -8.69
CA PHE A 142 -21.47 2.49 -7.71
C PHE A 142 -22.75 3.31 -7.86
N LYS A 143 -22.65 4.62 -8.12
CA LYS A 143 -23.83 5.48 -8.30
C LYS A 143 -24.64 5.07 -9.52
N ASP A 144 -23.97 4.78 -10.63
CA ASP A 144 -24.60 4.40 -11.88
C ASP A 144 -25.32 3.05 -11.74
N MET A 145 -24.61 2.05 -11.20
CA MET A 145 -25.17 0.73 -10.90
C MET A 145 -26.39 0.83 -9.97
N TYR A 146 -26.26 1.55 -8.85
CA TYR A 146 -27.35 1.67 -7.89
C TYR A 146 -28.57 2.39 -8.48
N THR A 147 -28.35 3.44 -9.30
CA THR A 147 -29.44 4.13 -10.01
C THR A 147 -30.21 3.16 -10.89
N GLN A 148 -29.51 2.33 -11.67
CA GLN A 148 -30.14 1.36 -12.56
C GLN A 148 -30.91 0.26 -11.81
N SER A 149 -30.33 -0.29 -10.73
CA SER A 149 -30.95 -1.35 -9.94
C SER A 149 -32.08 -0.86 -9.03
N SER A 150 -32.07 0.41 -8.64
CA SER A 150 -33.03 0.98 -7.67
C SER A 150 -34.49 0.92 -8.11
N VAL A 151 -34.75 1.01 -9.41
CA VAL A 151 -36.13 1.07 -9.96
C VAL A 151 -36.90 -0.20 -9.63
N GLN A 152 -36.29 -1.36 -9.87
CA GLN A 152 -36.91 -2.67 -9.59
C GLN A 152 -36.94 -2.95 -8.09
N LEU A 153 -35.88 -2.58 -7.37
CA LEU A 153 -35.78 -2.81 -5.93
C LEU A 153 -36.83 -2.03 -5.14
N ARG A 154 -37.16 -0.79 -5.55
CA ARG A 154 -38.18 0.04 -4.90
C ARG A 154 -39.51 -0.69 -4.75
N GLN A 155 -40.04 -1.24 -5.85
CA GLN A 155 -41.35 -1.89 -5.85
C GLN A 155 -41.34 -3.12 -4.93
N LEU A 156 -40.29 -3.94 -5.02
CA LEU A 156 -40.15 -5.14 -4.19
C LEU A 156 -40.14 -4.81 -2.68
N LEU A 157 -39.47 -3.73 -2.29
CA LEU A 157 -39.40 -3.31 -0.89
C LEU A 157 -40.76 -2.85 -0.35
N ILE A 158 -41.53 -2.11 -1.16
CA ILE A 158 -42.87 -1.64 -0.80
C ILE A 158 -43.84 -2.83 -0.68
N ASP A 159 -43.86 -3.71 -1.68
CA ASP A 159 -44.77 -4.85 -1.75
C ASP A 159 -44.57 -5.82 -0.56
N ASN A 160 -43.31 -6.01 -0.13
CA ASN A 160 -42.97 -6.89 0.99
C ASN A 160 -42.93 -6.17 2.35
N LYS A 161 -43.25 -4.87 2.42
CA LYS A 161 -43.13 -4.04 3.63
C LYS A 161 -41.77 -4.23 4.31
N ALA A 162 -40.71 -4.28 3.51
CA ALA A 162 -39.38 -4.60 3.98
C ALA A 162 -38.80 -3.42 4.78
N THR A 163 -38.26 -3.73 5.95
CA THR A 163 -37.52 -2.78 6.77
C THR A 163 -36.18 -3.41 7.13
N ALA A 164 -35.11 -2.63 7.03
CA ALA A 164 -33.78 -3.02 7.47
C ALA A 164 -33.14 -1.92 8.31
N HIS A 165 -32.39 -2.32 9.33
CA HIS A 165 -31.59 -1.42 10.12
C HIS A 165 -30.17 -1.98 10.25
N GLY A 166 -29.20 -1.29 9.64
CA GLY A 166 -27.80 -1.66 9.69
C GLY A 166 -27.06 -0.96 10.82
N VAL A 167 -26.21 -1.71 11.52
CA VAL A 167 -25.27 -1.17 12.51
C VAL A 167 -23.87 -1.65 12.13
N VAL A 168 -22.95 -0.69 12.02
CA VAL A 168 -21.53 -1.01 11.79
C VAL A 168 -20.93 -1.52 13.10
N VAL A 169 -20.47 -2.76 13.11
CA VAL A 169 -19.86 -3.39 14.29
C VAL A 169 -18.35 -3.17 14.34
N ASP A 170 -17.69 -3.08 13.19
CA ASP A 170 -16.26 -2.81 13.10
C ASP A 170 -15.89 -2.24 11.72
N SER A 171 -14.71 -1.62 11.61
CA SER A 171 -14.16 -1.14 10.35
C SER A 171 -12.64 -1.09 10.35
N ALA A 172 -12.04 -1.28 9.17
CA ALA A 172 -10.60 -1.20 8.98
C ALA A 172 -10.25 -0.52 7.66
N ILE A 173 -9.17 0.25 7.64
CA ILE A 173 -8.62 0.81 6.40
C ILE A 173 -7.74 -0.27 5.75
N GLN A 174 -8.07 -0.64 4.51
CA GLN A 174 -7.26 -1.56 3.70
C GLN A 174 -6.15 -0.83 2.96
N SER A 175 -6.44 0.35 2.41
CA SER A 175 -5.47 1.21 1.74
C SER A 175 -5.92 2.67 1.79
N GLU A 176 -4.97 3.60 1.85
CA GLU A 176 -5.26 5.03 1.97
C GLU A 176 -4.33 5.87 1.08
N SER A 177 -4.91 6.95 0.57
CA SER A 177 -4.24 8.01 -0.16
C SER A 177 -4.97 9.33 0.11
N THR A 178 -4.45 10.44 -0.37
CA THR A 178 -5.02 11.77 -0.08
C THR A 178 -6.45 11.96 -0.60
N ASN A 179 -6.88 11.22 -1.64
CA ASN A 179 -8.18 11.40 -2.29
C ASN A 179 -8.95 10.09 -2.52
N LYS A 180 -8.36 8.93 -2.19
CA LYS A 180 -8.98 7.61 -2.34
C LYS A 180 -8.58 6.70 -1.19
N VAL A 181 -9.57 6.09 -0.55
CA VAL A 181 -9.36 5.20 0.60
C VAL A 181 -10.26 3.98 0.43
N VAL A 182 -9.72 2.79 0.67
CA VAL A 182 -10.49 1.55 0.70
C VAL A 182 -10.71 1.14 2.15
N VAL A 183 -11.97 1.03 2.53
CA VAL A 183 -12.41 0.72 3.89
C VAL A 183 -13.17 -0.61 3.87
N LEU A 184 -12.82 -1.48 4.79
CA LEU A 184 -13.58 -2.69 5.11
C LEU A 184 -14.54 -2.36 6.25
N VAL A 185 -15.81 -2.73 6.10
CA VAL A 185 -16.87 -2.44 7.06
C VAL A 185 -17.60 -3.74 7.38
N PHE A 186 -17.77 -4.03 8.67
CA PHE A 186 -18.52 -5.17 9.18
C PHE A 186 -19.86 -4.65 9.70
N ILE A 187 -20.96 -5.26 9.27
CA ILE A 187 -22.31 -4.75 9.53
C ILE A 187 -23.20 -5.88 10.02
N ASP A 188 -23.89 -5.63 11.12
CA ASP A 188 -25.02 -6.43 11.56
C ASP A 188 -26.30 -5.69 11.14
N GLN A 189 -27.10 -6.31 10.27
CA GLN A 189 -28.33 -5.74 9.74
C GLN A 189 -29.53 -6.51 10.26
N THR A 190 -30.46 -5.82 10.91
CA THR A 190 -31.74 -6.42 11.33
C THR A 190 -32.75 -6.23 10.21
N VAL A 191 -33.29 -7.32 9.67
CA VAL A 191 -34.25 -7.30 8.55
C VAL A 191 -35.60 -7.85 9.01
N THR A 192 -36.68 -7.22 8.58
CA THR A 192 -38.05 -7.65 8.81
C THR A 192 -38.89 -7.40 7.56
N ASN A 193 -39.80 -8.30 7.21
CA ASN A 193 -40.74 -8.11 6.10
C ASN A 193 -42.11 -8.75 6.41
N SER A 194 -43.09 -8.55 5.53
CA SER A 194 -44.45 -9.07 5.74
C SER A 194 -44.57 -10.60 5.64
N GLN A 195 -43.61 -11.28 5.04
CA GLN A 195 -43.61 -12.75 4.89
C GLN A 195 -42.90 -13.46 6.05
N ALA A 196 -41.98 -12.78 6.71
CA ALA A 196 -41.19 -13.23 7.85
C ALA A 196 -41.16 -12.09 8.89
N PRO A 197 -42.18 -12.02 9.77
CA PRO A 197 -42.34 -10.92 10.72
C PRO A 197 -41.32 -10.97 11.87
N ASP A 198 -40.70 -12.11 12.12
CA ASP A 198 -39.65 -12.25 13.12
C ASP A 198 -38.35 -11.59 12.61
N PRO A 199 -37.79 -10.59 13.33
CA PRO A 199 -36.56 -9.92 12.93
C PRO A 199 -35.38 -10.89 12.83
N ARG A 200 -34.64 -10.83 11.73
CA ARG A 200 -33.44 -11.64 11.50
C ARG A 200 -32.21 -10.74 11.41
N ILE A 201 -31.12 -11.20 12.01
CA ILE A 201 -29.83 -10.52 11.91
C ILE A 201 -29.03 -11.15 10.78
N ASP A 202 -28.76 -10.36 9.74
CA ASP A 202 -27.88 -10.70 8.65
C ASP A 202 -26.54 -9.98 8.85
N ARG A 203 -25.45 -10.75 8.85
CA ARG A 203 -24.09 -10.23 9.01
C ARG A 203 -23.42 -10.13 7.66
N SER A 204 -22.93 -8.95 7.33
CA SER A 204 -22.28 -8.69 6.06
C SER A 204 -20.92 -8.01 6.24
N ARG A 205 -20.05 -8.24 5.28
CA ARG A 205 -18.73 -7.61 5.17
C ARG A 205 -18.69 -6.87 3.86
N ILE A 206 -18.34 -5.60 3.92
CA ILE A 206 -18.35 -4.71 2.77
C ILE A 206 -16.95 -4.15 2.56
N LYS A 207 -16.44 -4.25 1.34
CA LYS A 207 -15.31 -3.46 0.87
C LYS A 207 -15.85 -2.23 0.14
N MET A 208 -15.52 -1.06 0.66
CA MET A 208 -15.99 0.22 0.16
C MET A 208 -14.80 1.07 -0.29
N THR A 209 -14.82 1.49 -1.55
CA THR A 209 -13.87 2.48 -2.06
C THR A 209 -14.48 3.86 -1.91
N MET A 210 -13.85 4.70 -1.11
CA MET A 210 -14.21 6.09 -0.87
C MET A 210 -13.34 7.01 -1.73
N GLU A 211 -13.96 7.97 -2.38
CA GLU A 211 -13.28 9.02 -3.16
C GLU A 211 -13.70 10.41 -2.67
N LEU A 212 -12.72 11.31 -2.59
CA LEU A 212 -12.96 12.70 -2.24
C LEU A 212 -13.39 13.47 -3.50
N VAL A 213 -14.67 13.82 -3.57
CA VAL A 213 -15.28 14.54 -4.70
C VAL A 213 -15.94 15.81 -4.16
N ASP A 214 -15.56 16.96 -4.73
CA ASP A 214 -16.07 18.28 -4.31
C ASP A 214 -15.96 18.54 -2.80
N GLY A 215 -14.87 18.09 -2.18
CA GLY A 215 -14.61 18.23 -0.75
C GLY A 215 -15.41 17.30 0.16
N ARG A 216 -16.15 16.32 -0.39
CA ARG A 216 -16.88 15.30 0.37
C ARG A 216 -16.45 13.89 0.00
N TRP A 217 -16.27 13.04 0.99
CA TRP A 217 -16.03 11.61 0.78
C TRP A 217 -17.32 10.93 0.31
N ARG A 218 -17.26 10.25 -0.84
CA ARG A 218 -18.37 9.51 -1.45
C ARG A 218 -17.92 8.10 -1.83
N ALA A 219 -18.82 7.13 -1.77
CA ALA A 219 -18.52 5.77 -2.18
C ALA A 219 -18.53 5.65 -3.71
N SER A 220 -17.37 5.35 -4.31
CA SER A 220 -17.23 5.10 -5.74
C SER A 220 -17.43 3.63 -6.12
N LYS A 221 -17.18 2.72 -5.17
CA LYS A 221 -17.36 1.27 -5.33
C LYS A 221 -17.75 0.62 -4.01
N VAL A 222 -18.68 -0.34 -4.06
CA VAL A 222 -19.12 -1.15 -2.91
C VAL A 222 -19.17 -2.61 -3.33
N GLN A 223 -18.56 -3.49 -2.55
CA GLN A 223 -18.49 -4.93 -2.83
C GLN A 223 -18.77 -5.72 -1.54
N LEU A 224 -19.59 -6.76 -1.64
CA LEU A 224 -19.79 -7.72 -0.56
C LEU A 224 -18.63 -8.73 -0.53
N LEU A 225 -18.21 -9.19 0.67
CA LEU A 225 -17.10 -10.13 0.88
C LEU A 225 -17.54 -11.46 1.52
#